data_AF-A0A962ZI76-F1
#
_entry.id   AF-A0A962ZI76-F1
#
_cell.length_a   1.000
_cell.length_b   1.000
_cell.length_c   1.000
_cell.angle_alpha   90.00
_cell.angle_beta   90.00
_cell.angle_gamma   90.00
#
_symmetry.space_group_name_H-M   'P 1'
#
loop_
_entity.id
_entity.type
_entity.pdbx_description
1 polymer ?
#
loop_
_entity_poly.entity_id
_entity_poly.type
_entity_poly.pdbx_seq_one_letter_code
_entity_poly.pdbx_strand_id
1 'polypeptide(L)'
;MSARDWLDNACRRGVLDALDVMLAQSLVDKAGEDNEQLLWLVALLSYQHRQGHVCMDLQRAPAAPFDQPDCPWRVPSLESVQQYASALIGSSGEGRPLVLDGPRLYLRRHWIAEQLVAQALRARCVPLAHDATVLKSVTESIFNGSADIWQRAAAVNCALHRFGVITGGPGTGKTWTVTRMLALQCLLALHAGRPLPRIAMAAPTGKAAARLTEALQTALPGLPVADSIKAVLPDEAVTLHRLLAMDMHGAPRHHRERPLPFDLVVVDEASMIDLGLMAQLTAALPDDASLYLVGDRDQLASVQAGSVFADVCGDADNRFDADTAQRLQQAGIDVPVNAQALPIDSAVVRLQKVHRFAGDSAIAAMANAVRSHDGEALENL
;
A
#
# COMPACT_ATOMS: atom_id res chain seq x y z
N MET A 1 40.04 -11.23 -9.70
CA MET A 1 38.88 -12.06 -10.08
C MET A 1 37.90 -11.12 -10.73
N SER A 2 37.46 -11.43 -11.96
CA SER A 2 36.52 -10.56 -12.68
C SER A 2 35.15 -10.53 -11.99
N ALA A 3 34.34 -9.51 -12.26
CA ALA A 3 32.96 -9.47 -11.77
C ALA A 3 32.15 -10.66 -12.30
N ARG A 4 32.38 -11.05 -13.56
CA ARG A 4 31.71 -12.21 -14.20
C ARG A 4 32.02 -13.51 -13.46
N ASP A 5 33.30 -13.80 -13.22
CA ASP A 5 33.72 -15.02 -12.52
C ASP A 5 33.17 -15.08 -11.09
N TRP A 6 33.15 -13.94 -10.40
CA TRP A 6 32.62 -13.87 -9.05
C TRP A 6 31.10 -14.11 -9.02
N LEU A 7 30.34 -13.48 -9.92
CA LEU A 7 28.88 -13.64 -10.01
C LEU A 7 28.50 -15.10 -10.33
N ASP A 8 29.22 -15.74 -11.25
CA ASP A 8 29.00 -17.15 -11.60
C ASP A 8 29.31 -18.09 -10.41
N ASN A 9 30.33 -17.76 -9.61
CA ASN A 9 30.66 -18.51 -8.40
C ASN A 9 29.59 -18.29 -7.30
N ALA A 10 29.19 -17.04 -7.08
CA ALA A 10 28.11 -16.69 -6.15
C ALA A 10 26.80 -17.42 -6.50
N CYS A 11 26.48 -17.52 -7.79
CA CYS A 11 25.33 -18.29 -8.25
C CYS A 11 25.48 -19.80 -7.98
N ARG A 12 26.64 -20.39 -8.26
CA ARG A 12 26.93 -21.81 -7.93
C ARG A 12 26.84 -22.12 -6.44
N ARG A 13 27.16 -21.14 -5.59
CA ARG A 13 27.07 -21.23 -4.12
C ARG A 13 25.65 -20.97 -3.58
N GLY A 14 24.69 -20.63 -4.43
CA GLY A 14 23.31 -20.31 -4.05
C GLY A 14 23.16 -18.93 -3.39
N VAL A 15 24.15 -18.06 -3.52
CA VAL A 15 24.14 -16.70 -2.96
C VAL A 15 23.29 -15.78 -3.84
N LEU A 16 23.41 -15.94 -5.16
CA LEU A 16 22.63 -15.25 -6.18
C LEU A 16 21.82 -16.27 -6.99
N ASP A 17 20.67 -15.86 -7.52
CA ASP A 17 19.93 -16.69 -8.46
C ASP A 17 20.51 -16.53 -9.86
N ALA A 18 20.28 -17.54 -10.72
CA ALA A 18 20.66 -17.48 -12.13
C ALA A 18 20.05 -16.24 -12.83
N LEU A 19 18.86 -15.81 -12.41
CA LEU A 19 18.21 -14.62 -12.94
C LEU A 19 19.02 -13.34 -12.66
N ASP A 20 19.63 -13.22 -11.47
CA ASP A 20 20.40 -12.03 -11.08
C ASP A 20 21.62 -11.87 -11.98
N VAL A 21 22.32 -12.98 -12.25
CA VAL A 21 23.51 -13.02 -13.10
C VAL A 21 23.14 -12.82 -14.57
N MET A 22 22.11 -13.52 -15.06
CA MET A 22 21.68 -13.41 -16.46
C MET A 22 21.16 -12.01 -16.80
N LEU A 23 20.42 -11.37 -15.89
CA LEU A 23 19.94 -10.00 -16.10
C LEU A 23 21.12 -9.03 -16.22
N ALA A 24 22.08 -9.13 -15.31
CA ALA A 24 23.27 -8.30 -15.31
C ALA A 24 24.07 -8.46 -16.61
N GLN A 25 24.41 -9.69 -16.98
CA GLN A 25 25.15 -9.99 -18.22
C GLN A 25 24.37 -9.49 -19.44
N SER A 26 23.07 -9.80 -19.54
CA SER A 26 22.24 -9.42 -20.68
C SER A 26 22.12 -7.91 -20.87
N LEU A 27 22.02 -7.14 -19.78
CA LEU A 27 21.92 -5.68 -19.87
C LEU A 27 23.26 -5.07 -20.32
N VAL A 28 24.36 -5.46 -19.68
CA VAL A 28 25.71 -4.98 -19.98
C VAL A 28 26.12 -5.34 -21.42
N ASP A 29 25.89 -6.58 -21.84
CA ASP A 29 26.22 -7.03 -23.20
C ASP A 29 25.38 -6.29 -24.26
N LYS A 30 24.08 -6.07 -24.02
CA LYS A 30 23.21 -5.30 -24.93
C LYS A 30 23.59 -3.82 -25.02
N ALA A 31 24.12 -3.27 -23.93
CA ALA A 31 24.62 -1.91 -23.89
C ALA A 31 25.97 -1.73 -24.58
N GLY A 32 26.68 -2.84 -24.87
CA GLY A 32 28.05 -2.78 -25.39
C GLY A 32 29.04 -2.18 -24.40
N GLU A 33 28.74 -2.26 -23.11
CA GLU A 33 29.60 -1.74 -22.04
C GLU A 33 30.43 -2.88 -21.45
N ASP A 34 31.71 -2.65 -21.18
CA ASP A 34 32.59 -3.63 -20.53
C ASP A 34 32.98 -3.16 -19.10
N ASN A 35 31.99 -2.63 -18.39
CA ASN A 35 32.19 -2.11 -17.04
C ASN A 35 31.80 -3.18 -16.01
N GLU A 36 32.81 -3.83 -15.44
CA GLU A 36 32.62 -4.85 -14.41
C GLU A 36 31.86 -4.34 -13.18
N GLN A 37 32.02 -3.06 -12.82
CA GLN A 37 31.31 -2.44 -11.71
C GLN A 37 29.81 -2.28 -12.01
N LEU A 38 29.44 -1.97 -13.26
CA LEU A 38 28.04 -1.91 -13.69
C LEU A 38 27.39 -3.29 -13.69
N LEU A 39 28.10 -4.30 -14.18
CA LEU A 39 27.64 -5.69 -14.13
C LEU A 39 27.30 -6.11 -12.70
N TRP A 40 28.23 -5.85 -11.78
CA TRP A 40 28.03 -6.14 -10.37
C TRP A 40 26.85 -5.36 -9.78
N LEU A 41 26.72 -4.07 -10.10
CA LEU A 41 25.67 -3.20 -9.60
C LEU A 41 24.28 -3.67 -10.04
N VAL A 42 24.14 -4.12 -11.29
CA VAL A 42 22.89 -4.68 -11.81
C VAL A 42 22.51 -5.98 -11.09
N ALA A 43 23.50 -6.85 -10.85
CA ALA A 43 23.26 -8.11 -10.14
C ALA A 43 22.81 -7.86 -8.69
N LEU A 44 23.45 -6.92 -7.99
CA LEU A 44 23.04 -6.52 -6.64
C LEU A 44 21.62 -5.92 -6.66
N LEU A 45 21.30 -5.05 -7.62
CA LEU A 45 19.95 -4.50 -7.74
C LEU A 45 18.89 -5.58 -7.98
N SER A 46 19.20 -6.58 -8.82
CA SER A 46 18.32 -7.74 -9.04
C SER A 46 18.11 -8.55 -7.76
N TYR A 47 19.20 -8.80 -7.02
CA TYR A 47 19.11 -9.47 -5.73
C TYR A 47 18.24 -8.69 -4.75
N GLN A 48 18.45 -7.38 -4.59
CA GLN A 48 17.63 -6.53 -3.71
C GLN A 48 16.16 -6.61 -4.08
N HIS A 49 15.86 -6.66 -5.38
CA HIS A 49 14.50 -6.85 -5.86
C HIS A 49 13.88 -8.18 -5.44
N ARG A 50 14.63 -9.29 -5.51
CA ARG A 50 14.15 -10.59 -5.00
C ARG A 50 13.94 -10.59 -3.49
N GLN A 51 14.69 -9.77 -2.73
CA GLN A 51 14.48 -9.56 -1.29
C GLN A 51 13.27 -8.67 -0.98
N GLY A 52 12.55 -8.19 -2.00
CA GLY A 52 11.35 -7.39 -1.83
C GLY A 52 11.57 -5.88 -1.94
N HIS A 53 12.78 -5.41 -2.24
CA HIS A 53 13.05 -3.99 -2.40
C HIS A 53 12.70 -3.48 -3.80
N VAL A 54 12.05 -2.31 -3.89
CA VAL A 54 11.73 -1.67 -5.19
C VAL A 54 12.98 -1.07 -5.84
N CYS A 55 13.89 -0.59 -5.00
CA CYS A 55 15.13 0.08 -5.38
C CYS A 55 16.24 -0.22 -4.38
N MET A 56 17.46 0.12 -4.77
CA MET A 56 18.61 0.13 -3.89
C MET A 56 19.00 1.58 -3.58
N ASP A 57 18.97 1.95 -2.31
CA ASP A 57 19.55 3.22 -1.84
C ASP A 57 21.08 3.06 -1.75
N LEU A 58 21.83 3.76 -2.60
CA LEU A 58 23.29 3.68 -2.66
C LEU A 58 23.99 4.17 -1.39
N GLN A 59 23.32 4.98 -0.56
CA GLN A 59 23.87 5.45 0.71
C GLN A 59 23.66 4.44 1.86
N ARG A 60 22.69 3.54 1.70
CA ARG A 60 22.28 2.56 2.74
C ARG A 60 22.28 1.13 2.22
N ALA A 61 22.91 0.90 1.07
CA ALA A 61 22.89 -0.38 0.41
C ALA A 61 23.46 -1.46 1.35
N PRO A 62 22.74 -2.57 1.54
CA PRO A 62 23.19 -3.61 2.46
C PRO A 62 24.48 -4.22 1.92
N ALA A 63 25.37 -4.58 2.85
CA ALA A 63 26.61 -5.28 2.50
C ALA A 63 26.30 -6.71 2.02
N ALA A 64 25.29 -7.36 2.58
CA ALA A 64 24.83 -8.68 2.17
C ALA A 64 24.14 -8.67 0.79
N PRO A 65 24.33 -9.70 -0.04
CA PRO A 65 25.08 -10.93 0.22
C PRO A 65 26.56 -10.84 -0.20
N PHE A 66 27.05 -9.62 -0.43
CA PHE A 66 28.37 -9.30 -0.98
C PHE A 66 29.39 -8.91 0.09
N ASP A 67 29.07 -9.15 1.35
CA ASP A 67 29.93 -8.99 2.53
C ASP A 67 30.88 -10.19 2.73
N GLN A 68 30.91 -11.10 1.76
CA GLN A 68 31.76 -12.28 1.82
C GLN A 68 33.24 -11.93 1.68
N PRO A 69 34.14 -12.64 2.38
CA PRO A 69 35.58 -12.35 2.37
C PRO A 69 36.21 -12.41 0.96
N ASP A 70 35.61 -13.19 0.06
CA ASP A 70 36.06 -13.39 -1.31
C ASP A 70 35.42 -12.41 -2.31
N CYS A 71 34.54 -11.49 -1.87
CA CYS A 71 33.96 -10.45 -2.72
C CYS A 71 34.86 -9.21 -2.78
N PRO A 72 35.55 -8.94 -3.91
CA PRO A 72 36.38 -7.74 -4.05
C PRO A 72 35.57 -6.49 -4.38
N TRP A 73 34.27 -6.63 -4.66
CA TRP A 73 33.40 -5.58 -5.18
C TRP A 73 32.66 -4.85 -4.06
N ARG A 74 32.50 -3.54 -4.19
CA ARG A 74 31.82 -2.69 -3.21
C ARG A 74 30.76 -1.84 -3.89
N VAL A 75 29.74 -1.45 -3.13
CA VAL A 75 28.75 -0.48 -3.59
C VAL A 75 29.46 0.83 -3.95
N PRO A 76 29.36 1.30 -5.20
CA PRO A 76 29.97 2.56 -5.61
C PRO A 76 29.27 3.73 -4.94
N SER A 77 30.00 4.83 -4.71
CA SER A 77 29.38 6.05 -4.20
C SER A 77 28.39 6.64 -5.20
N LEU A 78 27.40 7.38 -4.72
CA LEU A 78 26.43 8.08 -5.59
C LEU A 78 27.13 8.93 -6.66
N GLU A 79 28.16 9.68 -6.26
CA GLU A 79 28.96 10.52 -7.17
C GLU A 79 29.63 9.69 -8.28
N SER A 80 30.14 8.50 -7.93
CA SER A 80 30.75 7.60 -8.90
C SER A 80 29.73 7.13 -9.93
N VAL A 81 28.53 6.72 -9.48
CA VAL A 81 27.46 6.24 -10.37
C VAL A 81 26.93 7.37 -11.27
N GLN A 82 26.82 8.59 -10.75
CA GLN A 82 26.41 9.76 -11.54
C GLN A 82 27.41 10.12 -12.65
N GLN A 83 28.69 9.80 -12.45
CA GLN A 83 29.75 10.04 -13.43
C GLN A 83 29.88 8.91 -14.46
N TYR A 84 29.16 7.80 -14.29
CA TYR A 84 29.17 6.74 -15.28
C TYR A 84 28.57 7.26 -16.60
N ALA A 85 29.43 7.39 -17.61
CA ALA A 85 29.02 7.59 -18.99
C ALA A 85 28.44 6.25 -19.52
N SER A 86 27.27 5.87 -19.02
CA SER A 86 26.66 4.57 -19.27
C SER A 86 25.50 4.67 -20.26
N ALA A 87 25.37 3.67 -21.13
CA ALA A 87 24.19 3.39 -21.93
C ALA A 87 23.01 2.89 -21.05
N LEU A 88 23.30 2.30 -19.88
CA LEU A 88 22.34 1.62 -18.99
C LEU A 88 21.71 2.48 -17.91
N ILE A 89 22.46 3.39 -17.30
CA ILE A 89 22.01 4.24 -16.21
C ILE A 89 21.73 5.64 -16.75
N GLY A 90 20.61 6.22 -16.35
CA GLY A 90 20.35 7.64 -16.57
C GLY A 90 19.46 8.23 -15.51
N SER A 91 19.30 9.55 -15.58
CA SER A 91 18.39 10.26 -14.70
C SER A 91 16.92 10.02 -15.05
N SER A 92 16.04 10.41 -14.14
CA SER A 92 14.58 10.36 -14.32
C SER A 92 14.15 10.99 -15.65
N GLY A 93 13.58 10.16 -16.53
CA GLY A 93 13.05 10.59 -17.84
C GLY A 93 13.92 10.26 -19.06
N GLU A 94 15.16 9.82 -18.90
CA GLU A 94 16.08 9.52 -20.03
C GLU A 94 15.80 8.19 -20.75
N GLY A 95 14.80 7.42 -20.33
CA GLY A 95 14.41 6.17 -21.01
C GLY A 95 15.37 5.00 -20.84
N ARG A 96 16.39 5.13 -19.98
CA ARG A 96 17.43 4.13 -19.73
C ARG A 96 16.91 2.92 -18.92
N PRO A 97 17.43 1.69 -19.14
CA PRO A 97 17.00 0.50 -18.40
C PRO A 97 17.07 0.63 -16.87
N LEU A 98 18.05 1.37 -16.37
CA LEU A 98 18.23 1.70 -14.97
C LEU A 98 18.00 3.20 -14.77
N VAL A 99 17.29 3.55 -13.69
CA VAL A 99 17.00 4.93 -13.34
C VAL A 99 17.69 5.26 -12.01
N LEU A 100 18.50 6.32 -12.02
CA LEU A 100 19.07 6.91 -10.81
C LEU A 100 18.23 8.13 -10.40
N ASP A 101 17.52 8.02 -9.29
CA ASP A 101 16.65 9.07 -8.75
C ASP A 101 17.13 9.45 -7.34
N GLY A 102 17.85 10.57 -7.23
CA GLY A 102 18.59 10.93 -6.03
C GLY A 102 19.61 9.83 -5.67
N PRO A 103 19.65 9.31 -4.43
CA PRO A 103 20.55 8.22 -4.05
C PRO A 103 20.04 6.83 -4.44
N ARG A 104 18.86 6.71 -5.06
CA ARG A 104 18.18 5.43 -5.28
C ARG A 104 18.36 4.96 -6.72
N LEU A 105 18.80 3.72 -6.87
CA LEU A 105 18.91 3.04 -8.16
C LEU A 105 17.76 2.06 -8.36
N TYR A 106 17.13 2.13 -9.53
CA TYR A 106 15.94 1.38 -9.88
C TYR A 106 16.12 0.59 -11.18
N LEU A 107 15.41 -0.53 -11.31
CA LEU A 107 14.99 -1.00 -12.63
C LEU A 107 13.89 -0.06 -13.12
N ARG A 108 14.00 0.43 -14.37
CA ARG A 108 13.08 1.46 -14.92
C ARG A 108 11.61 1.09 -14.74
N ARG A 109 11.24 -0.18 -14.91
CA ARG A 109 9.85 -0.65 -14.75
C ARG A 109 9.29 -0.37 -13.34
N HIS A 110 10.12 -0.50 -12.31
CA HIS A 110 9.70 -0.28 -10.92
C HIS A 110 9.65 1.19 -10.58
N TRP A 111 10.62 1.98 -11.08
CA TRP A 111 10.55 3.43 -10.97
C TRP A 111 9.26 3.98 -11.61
N ILE A 112 8.91 3.54 -12.82
CA ILE A 112 7.65 3.94 -13.48
C ILE A 112 6.44 3.56 -12.62
N ALA A 113 6.39 2.32 -12.11
CA ALA A 113 5.30 1.87 -11.27
C ALA A 113 5.16 2.72 -9.98
N GLU A 114 6.27 3.04 -9.32
CA GLU A 114 6.29 3.91 -8.13
C GLU A 114 5.78 5.30 -8.45
N GLN A 115 6.24 5.93 -9.54
CA GLN A 115 5.78 7.25 -9.94
C GLN A 115 4.29 7.27 -10.27
N LEU A 116 3.80 6.26 -11.00
CA LEU A 116 2.38 6.14 -11.34
C LEU A 116 1.50 5.99 -10.09
N VAL A 117 1.90 5.12 -9.15
CA VAL A 117 1.17 4.95 -7.89
C VAL A 117 1.21 6.24 -7.08
N ALA A 118 2.39 6.83 -6.87
CA ALA A 118 2.53 8.06 -6.10
C ALA A 118 1.68 9.21 -6.69
N GLN A 119 1.67 9.38 -8.01
CA GLN A 119 0.85 10.37 -8.69
C GLN A 119 -0.65 10.09 -8.50
N ALA A 120 -1.08 8.84 -8.69
CA ALA A 120 -2.48 8.44 -8.58
C ALA A 120 -3.03 8.59 -7.15
N LEU A 121 -2.20 8.30 -6.13
CA LEU A 121 -2.57 8.49 -4.73
C LEU A 121 -2.65 9.97 -4.37
N ARG A 122 -1.62 10.77 -4.72
CA ARG A 122 -1.61 12.23 -4.46
C ARG A 122 -2.81 12.94 -5.08
N ALA A 123 -3.18 12.58 -6.30
CA ALA A 123 -4.35 13.15 -6.98
C ALA A 123 -5.67 12.89 -6.23
N ARG A 124 -5.74 11.80 -5.44
CA ARG A 124 -6.93 11.40 -4.67
C ARG A 124 -6.90 11.86 -3.21
N CYS A 125 -5.78 12.39 -2.72
CA CYS A 125 -5.69 12.99 -1.38
C CYS A 125 -6.35 14.37 -1.29
N VAL A 126 -6.78 14.98 -2.41
CA VAL A 126 -7.43 16.29 -2.42
C VAL A 126 -8.73 16.26 -1.59
N PRO A 127 -8.88 17.13 -0.57
CA PRO A 127 -10.06 17.15 0.29
C PRO A 127 -11.35 17.45 -0.49
N LEU A 128 -12.39 16.67 -0.21
CA LEU A 128 -13.76 16.85 -0.69
C LEU A 128 -14.52 17.76 0.25
N ALA A 129 -15.33 18.65 -0.32
CA ALA A 129 -16.23 19.50 0.43
C ALA A 129 -17.54 18.75 0.73
N HIS A 130 -17.96 18.79 1.99
CA HIS A 130 -19.28 18.36 2.43
C HIS A 130 -19.86 19.44 3.34
N ASP A 131 -21.18 19.52 3.41
CA ASP A 131 -21.84 20.34 4.43
C ASP A 131 -21.54 19.73 5.82
N ALA A 132 -20.95 20.55 6.71
CA ALA A 132 -20.54 20.13 8.04
C ALA A 132 -21.70 19.59 8.90
N THR A 133 -22.89 20.18 8.75
CA THR A 133 -24.08 19.79 9.51
C THR A 133 -24.58 18.44 9.03
N VAL A 134 -24.62 18.23 7.70
CA VAL A 134 -24.98 16.95 7.10
C VAL A 134 -23.97 15.88 7.49
N LEU A 135 -22.67 16.16 7.38
CA LEU A 135 -21.61 15.21 7.71
C LEU A 135 -21.70 14.73 9.17
N LYS A 136 -21.89 15.67 10.10
CA LYS A 136 -22.09 15.35 11.52
C LYS A 136 -23.34 14.51 11.75
N SER A 137 -24.49 14.93 11.21
CA SER A 137 -25.78 14.24 11.38
C SER A 137 -25.73 12.80 10.84
N VAL A 138 -25.19 12.61 9.64
CA VAL A 138 -25.05 11.28 9.02
C VAL A 138 -24.10 10.41 9.85
N THR A 139 -22.97 10.96 10.30
CA THR A 139 -22.02 10.25 11.15
C THR A 139 -22.66 9.77 12.45
N GLU A 140 -23.41 10.64 13.14
CA GLU A 140 -24.11 10.29 14.38
C GLU A 140 -25.12 9.16 14.16
N SER A 141 -25.91 9.22 13.07
CA SER A 141 -26.92 8.21 12.75
C SER A 141 -26.38 6.80 12.52
N ILE A 142 -25.17 6.69 11.95
CA ILE A 142 -24.54 5.41 11.61
C ILE A 142 -23.85 4.77 12.82
N PHE A 143 -23.20 5.59 13.65
CA PHE A 143 -22.35 5.10 14.72
C PHE A 143 -23.02 5.09 16.09
N ASN A 144 -24.06 5.91 16.32
CA ASN A 144 -24.90 5.95 17.53
C ASN A 144 -24.10 5.88 18.86
N GLY A 145 -22.92 6.50 18.92
CA GLY A 145 -22.04 6.49 20.10
C GLY A 145 -21.35 5.16 20.45
N SER A 146 -21.58 4.09 19.67
CA SER A 146 -21.03 2.74 19.92
C SER A 146 -19.59 2.56 19.42
N ALA A 147 -19.11 3.45 18.54
CA ALA A 147 -17.78 3.40 17.96
C ALA A 147 -16.74 4.15 18.78
N ASP A 148 -15.53 3.60 18.75
CA ASP A 148 -14.35 4.34 19.15
C ASP A 148 -14.13 5.58 18.24
N ILE A 149 -13.40 6.57 18.75
CA ILE A 149 -13.10 7.80 18.00
C ILE A 149 -12.41 7.51 16.67
N TRP A 150 -11.51 6.53 16.62
CA TRP A 150 -10.75 6.19 15.41
C TRP A 150 -11.59 5.48 14.35
N GLN A 151 -12.61 4.73 14.74
CA GLN A 151 -13.54 4.12 13.79
C GLN A 151 -14.40 5.19 13.11
N ARG A 152 -14.87 6.18 13.88
CA ARG A 152 -15.58 7.35 13.34
C ARG A 152 -14.66 8.20 12.47
N ALA A 153 -13.45 8.48 12.95
CA ALA A 153 -12.45 9.24 12.20
C ALA A 153 -12.13 8.57 10.87
N ALA A 154 -11.89 7.26 10.85
CA ALA A 154 -11.62 6.51 9.62
C ALA A 154 -12.76 6.65 8.60
N ALA A 155 -14.01 6.48 9.04
CA ALA A 155 -15.17 6.55 8.15
C ALA A 155 -15.40 7.97 7.60
N VAL A 156 -15.31 8.99 8.45
CA VAL A 156 -15.46 10.39 8.03
C VAL A 156 -14.28 10.82 7.16
N ASN A 157 -13.07 10.42 7.49
CA ASN A 157 -11.89 10.74 6.70
C ASN A 157 -11.97 10.15 5.28
N CYS A 158 -12.44 8.91 5.14
CA CYS A 158 -12.77 8.35 3.83
C CYS A 158 -13.85 9.18 3.09
N ALA A 159 -14.79 9.81 3.77
CA ALA A 159 -15.74 10.72 3.11
C ALA A 159 -15.11 12.06 2.69
N LEU A 160 -14.11 12.52 3.44
CA LEU A 160 -13.39 13.76 3.17
C LEU A 160 -12.34 13.60 2.07
N HIS A 161 -11.91 12.39 1.69
CA HIS A 161 -10.88 12.17 0.68
C HIS A 161 -11.25 11.05 -0.30
N ARG A 162 -10.77 11.13 -1.54
CA ARG A 162 -10.93 10.02 -2.51
C ARG A 162 -9.92 8.89 -2.25
N PHE A 163 -8.87 9.14 -1.50
CA PHE A 163 -7.96 8.12 -1.02
C PHE A 163 -8.03 8.04 0.50
N GLY A 164 -8.00 6.83 1.04
CA GLY A 164 -8.01 6.61 2.48
C GLY A 164 -7.44 5.24 2.84
N VAL A 165 -6.80 5.17 4.00
CA VAL A 165 -6.24 3.92 4.54
C VAL A 165 -6.80 3.68 5.92
N ILE A 166 -7.37 2.49 6.12
CA ILE A 166 -7.83 2.02 7.43
C ILE A 166 -6.93 0.87 7.85
N THR A 167 -6.04 1.15 8.81
CA THR A 167 -5.10 0.16 9.33
C THR A 167 -5.44 -0.23 10.76
N GLY A 168 -5.07 -1.43 11.19
CA GLY A 168 -5.24 -1.86 12.56
C GLY A 168 -5.07 -3.36 12.72
N GLY A 169 -4.73 -3.78 13.94
CA GLY A 169 -4.52 -5.19 14.26
C GLY A 169 -5.76 -6.08 14.06
N PRO A 170 -5.62 -7.41 14.19
CA PRO A 170 -6.76 -8.32 14.16
C PRO A 170 -7.76 -7.98 15.29
N GLY A 171 -9.05 -7.94 14.97
CA GLY A 171 -10.10 -7.68 15.96
C GLY A 171 -10.33 -6.21 16.32
N THR A 172 -9.71 -5.25 15.64
CA THR A 172 -9.96 -3.80 15.81
C THR A 172 -11.25 -3.29 15.16
N GLY A 173 -12.01 -4.18 14.51
CA GLY A 173 -13.28 -3.83 13.88
C GLY A 173 -13.15 -3.16 12.51
N LYS A 174 -12.09 -3.45 11.74
CA LYS A 174 -11.88 -2.93 10.37
C LYS A 174 -13.12 -3.12 9.48
N THR A 175 -13.59 -4.36 9.30
CA THR A 175 -14.77 -4.64 8.45
C THR A 175 -16.05 -3.98 8.96
N TRP A 176 -16.23 -3.90 10.28
CA TRP A 176 -17.35 -3.19 10.90
C TRP A 176 -17.30 -1.68 10.62
N THR A 177 -16.10 -1.11 10.62
CA THR A 177 -15.86 0.31 10.29
C THR A 177 -16.09 0.57 8.81
N VAL A 178 -15.58 -0.31 7.93
CA VAL A 178 -15.73 -0.22 6.47
C VAL A 178 -17.18 -0.27 6.06
N THR A 179 -17.98 -1.21 6.57
CA THR A 179 -19.42 -1.32 6.22
C THR A 179 -20.19 -0.06 6.60
N ARG A 180 -19.87 0.54 7.75
CA ARG A 180 -20.44 1.83 8.18
C ARG A 180 -19.96 3.01 7.35
N MET A 181 -18.68 3.01 6.98
CA MET A 181 -18.11 3.99 6.06
C MET A 181 -18.81 3.95 4.69
N LEU A 182 -19.10 2.76 4.15
CA LEU A 182 -19.84 2.65 2.89
C LEU A 182 -21.27 3.19 3.00
N ALA A 183 -21.99 2.86 4.09
CA ALA A 183 -23.30 3.45 4.37
C ALA A 183 -23.24 4.99 4.48
N LEU A 184 -22.20 5.52 5.11
CA LEU A 184 -21.96 6.96 5.25
C LEU A 184 -21.80 7.62 3.88
N GLN A 185 -21.02 7.02 2.98
CA GLN A 185 -20.86 7.48 1.61
C GLN A 185 -22.18 7.52 0.85
N CYS A 186 -23.00 6.46 0.95
CA CYS A 186 -24.32 6.40 0.33
C CYS A 186 -25.26 7.50 0.87
N LEU A 187 -25.31 7.70 2.19
CA LEU A 187 -26.15 8.74 2.79
C LEU A 187 -25.71 10.15 2.40
N LEU A 188 -24.40 10.41 2.32
CA LEU A 188 -23.87 11.69 1.85
C LEU A 188 -24.17 11.92 0.36
N ALA A 189 -24.12 10.88 -0.47
CA ALA A 189 -24.51 10.98 -1.88
C ALA A 189 -25.98 11.38 -2.02
N LEU A 190 -26.88 10.74 -1.26
CA LEU A 190 -28.32 11.04 -1.27
C LEU A 190 -28.61 12.48 -0.81
N HIS A 191 -27.99 12.94 0.28
CA HIS A 191 -28.14 14.33 0.75
C HIS A 191 -27.67 15.35 -0.28
N ALA A 192 -26.62 15.02 -1.04
CA ALA A 192 -26.11 15.87 -2.11
C ALA A 192 -26.89 15.76 -3.43
N GLY A 193 -27.99 14.98 -3.47
CA GLY A 193 -28.77 14.74 -4.69
C GLY A 193 -28.00 13.97 -5.78
N ARG A 194 -26.97 13.22 -5.39
CA ARG A 194 -26.13 12.41 -6.28
C ARG A 194 -26.62 10.96 -6.36
N PRO A 195 -26.38 10.26 -7.46
CA PRO A 195 -26.65 8.82 -7.53
C PRO A 195 -25.82 8.07 -6.48
N LEU A 196 -26.35 6.92 -6.03
CA LEU A 196 -25.60 6.03 -5.16
C LEU A 196 -24.35 5.51 -5.89
N PRO A 197 -23.20 5.45 -5.20
CA PRO A 197 -21.95 5.00 -5.83
C PRO A 197 -22.00 3.52 -6.17
N ARG A 198 -21.39 3.15 -7.29
CA ARG A 198 -21.10 1.75 -7.64
C ARG A 198 -19.86 1.33 -6.86
N ILE A 199 -20.03 0.37 -5.95
CA ILE A 199 -18.99 -0.03 -5.00
C ILE A 199 -18.46 -1.42 -5.38
N ALA A 200 -17.13 -1.58 -5.34
CA ALA A 200 -16.49 -2.89 -5.38
C ALA A 200 -15.71 -3.18 -4.09
N MET A 201 -15.83 -4.41 -3.60
CA MET A 201 -15.00 -4.97 -2.53
C MET A 201 -14.03 -5.96 -3.13
N ALA A 202 -12.75 -5.80 -2.84
CA ALA A 202 -11.71 -6.68 -3.35
C ALA A 202 -10.72 -7.09 -2.26
N ALA A 203 -10.02 -8.20 -2.52
CA ALA A 203 -8.90 -8.67 -1.73
C ALA A 203 -7.82 -9.26 -2.66
N PRO A 204 -6.55 -9.36 -2.23
CA PRO A 204 -5.47 -9.88 -3.07
C PRO A 204 -5.60 -11.39 -3.35
N THR A 205 -6.18 -12.17 -2.43
CA THR A 205 -6.30 -13.64 -2.54
C THR A 205 -7.75 -14.13 -2.45
N GLY A 206 -8.03 -15.31 -3.01
CA GLY A 206 -9.37 -15.91 -2.98
C GLY A 206 -9.85 -16.21 -1.55
N LYS A 207 -8.94 -16.63 -0.66
CA LYS A 207 -9.25 -16.88 0.76
C LYS A 207 -9.61 -15.58 1.49
N ALA A 208 -8.89 -14.49 1.23
CA ALA A 208 -9.21 -13.19 1.80
C ALA A 208 -10.56 -12.67 1.29
N ALA A 209 -10.83 -12.80 -0.02
CA ALA A 209 -12.11 -12.40 -0.62
C ALA A 209 -13.31 -13.18 -0.04
N ALA A 210 -13.17 -14.50 0.17
CA ALA A 210 -14.21 -15.31 0.80
C ALA A 210 -14.49 -14.88 2.24
N ARG A 211 -13.44 -14.66 3.05
CA ARG A 211 -13.59 -14.18 4.44
C ARG A 211 -14.21 -12.79 4.51
N LEU A 212 -13.85 -11.90 3.59
CA LEU A 212 -14.44 -10.58 3.49
C LEU A 212 -15.94 -10.68 3.14
N THR A 213 -16.30 -11.56 2.21
CA THR A 213 -17.70 -11.85 1.85
C THR A 213 -18.52 -12.30 3.06
N GLU A 214 -18.03 -13.30 3.81
CA GLU A 214 -18.69 -13.77 5.05
C GLU A 214 -18.88 -12.64 6.07
N ALA A 215 -17.86 -11.79 6.24
CA ALA A 215 -17.91 -10.67 7.17
C ALA A 215 -18.89 -9.58 6.74
N LEU A 216 -18.99 -9.29 5.43
CA LEU A 216 -19.98 -8.36 4.87
C LEU A 216 -21.41 -8.88 5.08
N GLN A 217 -21.66 -10.14 4.72
CA GLN A 217 -22.97 -10.79 4.89
C GLN A 217 -23.43 -10.82 6.36
N THR A 218 -22.48 -10.92 7.29
CA THR A 218 -22.77 -10.85 8.73
C THR A 218 -23.04 -9.42 9.20
N ALA A 219 -22.34 -8.42 8.66
CA ALA A 219 -22.39 -7.04 9.14
C ALA A 219 -23.56 -6.21 8.56
N LEU A 220 -23.91 -6.43 7.29
CA LEU A 220 -24.92 -5.64 6.57
C LEU A 220 -26.33 -5.69 7.22
N PRO A 221 -26.85 -6.83 7.71
CA PRO A 221 -28.18 -6.88 8.31
C PRO A 221 -28.33 -5.93 9.51
N GLY A 222 -27.28 -5.82 10.34
CA GLY A 222 -27.25 -4.98 11.54
C GLY A 222 -26.92 -3.51 11.30
N LEU A 223 -26.82 -3.07 10.04
CA LEU A 223 -26.51 -1.69 9.69
C LEU A 223 -27.76 -0.80 9.87
N PRO A 224 -27.68 0.34 10.60
CA PRO A 224 -28.83 1.19 10.91
C PRO A 224 -29.17 2.12 9.74
N VAL A 225 -29.42 1.56 8.56
CA VAL A 225 -29.79 2.30 7.35
C VAL A 225 -30.99 1.65 6.67
N ALA A 226 -31.67 2.41 5.80
CA ALA A 226 -32.79 1.91 5.01
C ALA A 226 -32.37 0.74 4.10
N ASP A 227 -33.30 -0.17 3.82
CA ASP A 227 -33.05 -1.34 2.98
C ASP A 227 -32.64 -0.97 1.54
N SER A 228 -33.06 0.21 1.05
CA SER A 228 -32.63 0.75 -0.23
C SER A 228 -31.12 1.01 -0.30
N ILE A 229 -30.49 1.38 0.83
CA ILE A 229 -29.04 1.56 0.92
C ILE A 229 -28.36 0.20 1.05
N LYS A 230 -28.89 -0.68 1.92
CA LYS A 230 -28.35 -2.05 2.08
C LYS A 230 -28.30 -2.80 0.75
N ALA A 231 -29.30 -2.63 -0.11
CA ALA A 231 -29.39 -3.27 -1.42
C ALA A 231 -28.31 -2.82 -2.43
N VAL A 232 -27.67 -1.66 -2.22
CA VAL A 232 -26.58 -1.16 -3.09
C VAL A 232 -25.21 -1.46 -2.50
N LEU A 233 -25.14 -1.76 -1.20
CA LEU A 233 -23.89 -2.17 -0.58
C LEU A 233 -23.51 -3.58 -1.05
N PRO A 234 -22.24 -3.81 -1.42
CA PRO A 234 -21.78 -5.12 -1.85
C PRO A 234 -21.81 -6.10 -0.68
N ASP A 235 -22.45 -7.24 -0.90
CA ASP A 235 -22.47 -8.39 0.00
C ASP A 235 -21.40 -9.44 -0.35
N GLU A 236 -20.73 -9.29 -1.49
CA GLU A 236 -19.63 -10.13 -1.95
C GLU A 236 -18.35 -9.33 -2.24
N ALA A 237 -17.21 -10.00 -2.09
CA ALA A 237 -15.91 -9.50 -2.50
C ALA A 237 -15.24 -10.43 -3.51
N VAL A 238 -14.46 -9.84 -4.41
CA VAL A 238 -13.71 -10.57 -5.45
C VAL A 238 -12.20 -10.45 -5.24
N THR A 239 -11.41 -11.25 -5.95
CA THR A 239 -9.96 -11.03 -5.99
C THR A 239 -9.62 -9.81 -6.85
N LEU A 240 -8.51 -9.12 -6.56
CA LEU A 240 -8.01 -8.04 -7.44
C LEU A 240 -7.78 -8.52 -8.88
N HIS A 241 -7.29 -9.75 -9.05
CA HIS A 241 -7.13 -10.40 -10.36
C HIS A 241 -8.48 -10.51 -11.11
N ARG A 242 -9.55 -10.89 -10.40
CA ARG A 242 -10.91 -10.96 -10.99
C ARG A 242 -11.50 -9.58 -11.24
N LEU A 243 -11.29 -8.63 -10.33
CA LEU A 243 -11.74 -7.24 -10.48
C LEU A 243 -11.12 -6.58 -11.73
N LEU A 244 -9.82 -6.75 -11.92
CA LEU A 244 -9.07 -6.21 -13.06
C LEU A 244 -9.22 -7.05 -14.34
N ALA A 245 -9.91 -8.20 -14.24
CA ALA A 245 -10.07 -9.19 -15.29
C ALA A 245 -8.72 -9.53 -15.96
N MET A 246 -7.74 -9.92 -15.13
CA MET A 246 -6.41 -10.29 -15.57
C MET A 246 -6.43 -11.60 -16.37
N ASP A 247 -5.60 -11.67 -17.40
CA ASP A 247 -5.35 -12.89 -18.15
C ASP A 247 -4.31 -13.81 -17.48
N MET A 248 -4.00 -14.93 -18.13
CA MET A 248 -3.01 -15.91 -17.66
C MET A 248 -1.57 -15.37 -17.63
N HIS A 249 -1.31 -14.24 -18.28
CA HIS A 249 0.00 -13.58 -18.34
C HIS A 249 0.09 -12.40 -17.35
N GLY A 250 -0.97 -12.15 -16.57
CA GLY A 250 -1.03 -11.04 -15.62
C GLY A 250 -1.30 -9.68 -16.25
N ALA A 251 -1.73 -9.64 -17.52
CA ALA A 251 -2.14 -8.41 -18.16
C ALA A 251 -3.59 -8.07 -17.79
N PRO A 252 -3.87 -6.88 -17.24
CA PRO A 252 -5.22 -6.50 -16.85
C PRO A 252 -6.05 -6.07 -18.06
N ARG A 253 -7.31 -6.51 -18.12
CA ARG A 253 -8.26 -6.03 -19.13
C ARG A 253 -8.79 -4.63 -18.82
N HIS A 254 -8.84 -4.28 -17.54
CA HIS A 254 -9.15 -2.92 -17.10
C HIS A 254 -7.86 -2.12 -16.93
N HIS A 255 -7.83 -0.94 -17.52
CA HIS A 255 -6.68 -0.04 -17.56
C HIS A 255 -7.17 1.39 -17.84
N ARG A 256 -6.26 2.36 -18.00
CA ARG A 256 -6.62 3.78 -18.16
C ARG A 256 -7.63 4.04 -19.29
N GLU A 257 -7.46 3.40 -20.44
CA GLU A 257 -8.39 3.53 -21.59
C GLU A 257 -9.70 2.71 -21.45
N ARG A 258 -9.76 1.80 -20.48
CA ARG A 258 -10.93 0.97 -20.18
C ARG A 258 -11.09 0.87 -18.67
N PRO A 259 -11.51 1.96 -18.01
CA PRO A 259 -11.52 2.03 -16.56
C PRO A 259 -12.52 1.04 -15.96
N LEU A 260 -12.36 0.79 -14.66
CA LEU A 260 -13.29 0.05 -13.85
C LEU A 260 -14.63 0.80 -13.76
N PRO A 261 -15.78 0.10 -13.85
CA PRO A 261 -17.11 0.73 -13.80
C PRO A 261 -17.56 0.96 -12.34
N PHE A 262 -16.66 1.38 -11.47
CA PHE A 262 -16.90 1.60 -10.04
C PHE A 262 -16.49 3.02 -9.64
N ASP A 263 -17.29 3.62 -8.77
CA ASP A 263 -17.05 4.96 -8.22
C ASP A 263 -16.27 4.87 -6.90
N LEU A 264 -16.29 3.70 -6.25
CA LEU A 264 -15.61 3.43 -4.99
C LEU A 264 -15.08 1.99 -5.00
N VAL A 265 -13.78 1.81 -4.77
CA VAL A 265 -13.16 0.50 -4.59
C VAL A 265 -12.53 0.40 -3.21
N VAL A 266 -12.93 -0.63 -2.45
CA VAL A 266 -12.28 -0.98 -1.19
C VAL A 266 -11.45 -2.24 -1.39
N VAL A 267 -10.21 -2.22 -0.92
CA VAL A 267 -9.32 -3.38 -0.96
C VAL A 267 -8.92 -3.77 0.44
N ASP A 268 -9.34 -4.95 0.89
CA ASP A 268 -8.94 -5.53 2.18
C ASP A 268 -7.68 -6.40 2.03
N GLU A 269 -6.99 -6.63 3.15
CA GLU A 269 -5.66 -7.26 3.20
C GLU A 269 -4.64 -6.55 2.29
N ALA A 270 -4.69 -5.22 2.24
CA ALA A 270 -3.87 -4.40 1.35
C ALA A 270 -2.36 -4.50 1.63
N SER A 271 -1.96 -4.98 2.81
CA SER A 271 -0.55 -5.28 3.15
C SER A 271 0.09 -6.31 2.21
N MET A 272 -0.72 -7.17 1.57
CA MET A 272 -0.22 -8.18 0.63
C MET A 272 -0.06 -7.66 -0.81
N ILE A 273 -0.45 -6.42 -1.11
CA ILE A 273 -0.43 -5.86 -2.47
C ILE A 273 0.97 -5.32 -2.77
N ASP A 274 1.60 -5.86 -3.80
CA ASP A 274 2.88 -5.36 -4.31
C ASP A 274 2.72 -4.09 -5.16
N LEU A 275 3.85 -3.45 -5.47
CA LEU A 275 3.88 -2.23 -6.28
C LEU A 275 3.28 -2.42 -7.68
N GLY A 276 3.51 -3.57 -8.32
CA GLY A 276 3.04 -3.83 -9.68
C GLY A 276 1.51 -3.92 -9.74
N LEU A 277 0.92 -4.70 -8.84
CA LEU A 277 -0.53 -4.85 -8.72
C LEU A 277 -1.20 -3.52 -8.32
N MET A 278 -0.59 -2.75 -7.42
CA MET A 278 -1.09 -1.41 -7.08
C MET A 278 -1.03 -0.44 -8.27
N ALA A 279 0.03 -0.50 -9.08
CA ALA A 279 0.13 0.32 -10.29
C ALA A 279 -0.96 -0.03 -11.31
N GLN A 280 -1.24 -1.33 -11.48
CA GLN A 280 -2.33 -1.77 -12.36
C GLN A 280 -3.71 -1.36 -11.84
N LEU A 281 -3.96 -1.52 -10.53
CA LEU A 281 -5.21 -1.10 -9.90
C LEU A 281 -5.44 0.40 -10.05
N THR A 282 -4.45 1.22 -9.68
CA THR A 282 -4.57 2.69 -9.74
C THR A 282 -4.71 3.22 -11.16
N ALA A 283 -4.07 2.56 -12.15
CA ALA A 283 -4.23 2.87 -13.56
C ALA A 283 -5.61 2.50 -14.12
N ALA A 284 -6.28 1.49 -13.54
CA ALA A 284 -7.62 1.05 -13.96
C ALA A 284 -8.76 1.85 -13.32
N LEU A 285 -8.49 2.63 -12.27
CA LEU A 285 -9.52 3.44 -11.61
C LEU A 285 -9.82 4.72 -12.40
N PRO A 286 -11.11 5.11 -12.55
CA PRO A 286 -11.47 6.46 -12.97
C PRO A 286 -10.78 7.52 -12.11
N ASP A 287 -10.43 8.67 -12.71
CA ASP A 287 -9.73 9.77 -12.02
C ASP A 287 -10.55 10.31 -10.82
N ASP A 288 -11.88 10.18 -10.86
CA ASP A 288 -12.82 10.56 -9.82
C ASP A 288 -13.26 9.37 -8.92
N ALA A 289 -12.78 8.15 -9.15
CA ALA A 289 -13.11 7.04 -8.26
C ALA A 289 -12.33 7.12 -6.94
N SER A 290 -13.03 6.78 -5.85
CA SER A 290 -12.41 6.62 -4.54
C SER A 290 -11.73 5.27 -4.39
N LEU A 291 -10.56 5.24 -3.74
CA LEU A 291 -9.80 4.05 -3.39
C LEU A 291 -9.55 4.02 -1.88
N TYR A 292 -10.07 2.99 -1.21
CA TYR A 292 -9.83 2.78 0.22
C TYR A 292 -9.07 1.47 0.45
N LEU A 293 -7.93 1.57 1.11
CA LEU A 293 -7.09 0.43 1.45
C LEU A 293 -7.33 0.05 2.91
N VAL A 294 -7.54 -1.23 3.15
CA VAL A 294 -7.81 -1.79 4.48
C VAL A 294 -6.82 -2.89 4.74
N GLY A 295 -6.20 -2.89 5.91
CA GLY A 295 -5.18 -3.87 6.21
C GLY A 295 -4.61 -3.74 7.60
N ASP A 296 -3.49 -4.41 7.81
CA ASP A 296 -2.74 -4.36 9.05
C ASP A 296 -1.30 -4.07 8.70
N ARG A 297 -0.79 -2.94 9.23
CA ARG A 297 0.58 -2.52 8.99
C ARG A 297 1.58 -3.53 9.55
N ASP A 298 1.24 -4.14 10.68
CA ASP A 298 2.14 -5.01 11.44
C ASP A 298 2.08 -6.48 10.96
N GLN A 299 1.28 -6.76 9.92
CA GLN A 299 1.27 -8.07 9.26
C GLN A 299 2.37 -8.20 8.22
N LEU A 300 2.64 -9.44 7.82
CA LEU A 300 3.58 -9.76 6.75
C LEU A 300 3.25 -8.95 5.49
N ALA A 301 4.28 -8.31 4.95
CA ALA A 301 4.19 -7.58 3.69
C ALA A 301 3.99 -8.52 2.50
N SER A 302 3.74 -7.95 1.31
CA SER A 302 3.70 -8.73 0.07
C SER A 302 4.97 -9.57 -0.13
N VAL A 303 4.80 -10.75 -0.75
CA VAL A 303 5.91 -11.63 -1.13
C VAL A 303 6.68 -11.06 -2.33
N GLN A 304 6.02 -10.23 -3.16
CA GLN A 304 6.66 -9.53 -4.26
C GLN A 304 7.17 -8.15 -3.82
N ALA A 305 8.07 -7.56 -4.60
CA ALA A 305 8.77 -6.35 -4.20
C ALA A 305 7.88 -5.11 -4.07
N GLY A 306 8.15 -4.36 -3.01
CA GLY A 306 7.47 -3.14 -2.64
C GLY A 306 6.20 -3.39 -1.83
N SER A 307 6.15 -2.79 -0.64
CA SER A 307 4.94 -2.78 0.19
C SER A 307 4.36 -1.36 0.20
N VAL A 308 3.54 -1.06 -0.83
CA VAL A 308 2.92 0.27 -0.95
C VAL A 308 2.11 0.60 0.30
N PHE A 309 1.41 -0.40 0.86
CA PHE A 309 0.60 -0.19 2.06
C PHE A 309 1.44 0.21 3.27
N ALA A 310 2.59 -0.45 3.51
CA ALA A 310 3.45 -0.12 4.64
C ALA A 310 4.09 1.28 4.48
N ASP A 311 4.56 1.60 3.27
CA ASP A 311 5.15 2.90 2.94
C ASP A 311 4.14 4.04 3.14
N VAL A 312 2.91 3.86 2.64
CA VAL A 312 1.82 4.83 2.82
C VAL A 312 1.41 4.94 4.28
N CYS A 313 1.38 3.83 5.02
CA CYS A 313 1.06 3.87 6.44
C CYS A 313 2.09 4.65 7.27
N GLY A 314 3.32 4.88 6.80
CA GLY A 314 4.30 5.72 7.51
C GLY A 314 4.76 5.07 8.81
N ASP A 315 4.34 5.60 9.97
CA ASP A 315 4.45 4.93 11.30
C ASP A 315 3.07 4.47 11.82
N ALA A 316 2.02 4.73 11.04
CA ALA A 316 0.60 4.57 11.36
C ALA A 316 0.16 5.27 12.66
N ASP A 317 0.88 6.32 13.04
CA ASP A 317 0.37 7.28 14.01
C ASP A 317 -0.73 8.12 13.33
N ASN A 318 -1.82 8.34 14.07
CA ASN A 318 -2.95 9.12 13.60
C ASN A 318 -2.55 10.61 13.53
N ARG A 319 -1.93 11.00 12.41
CA ARG A 319 -1.40 12.34 12.14
C ARG A 319 -2.29 13.04 11.11
N PHE A 320 -2.91 14.15 11.52
CA PHE A 320 -3.76 14.95 10.64
C PHE A 320 -3.20 16.35 10.48
N ASP A 321 -3.20 16.86 9.26
CA ASP A 321 -3.01 18.29 9.02
C ASP A 321 -4.16 19.11 9.62
N ALA A 322 -3.96 20.42 9.71
CA ALA A 322 -4.91 21.34 10.35
C ALA A 322 -6.28 21.39 9.64
N ASP A 323 -6.32 21.30 8.30
CA ASP A 323 -7.57 21.34 7.53
C ASP A 323 -8.40 20.07 7.77
N THR A 324 -7.77 18.91 7.70
CA THR A 324 -8.42 17.61 7.91
C THR A 324 -8.93 17.49 9.35
N ALA A 325 -8.11 17.87 10.34
CA ALA A 325 -8.52 17.88 11.75
C ALA A 325 -9.70 18.83 12.01
N GLN A 326 -9.71 20.01 11.40
CA GLN A 326 -10.84 20.95 11.51
C GLN A 326 -12.12 20.37 10.91
N ARG A 327 -12.05 19.71 9.75
CA ARG A 327 -13.21 19.06 9.12
C ARG A 327 -13.72 17.87 9.92
N LEU A 328 -12.84 17.08 10.52
CA LEU A 328 -13.20 16.01 11.45
C LEU A 328 -13.88 16.59 12.70
N GLN A 329 -13.37 17.71 13.24
CA GLN A 329 -14.00 18.39 14.36
C GLN A 329 -15.39 18.91 14.03
N GLN A 330 -15.61 19.42 12.81
CA GLN A 330 -16.94 19.81 12.32
C GLN A 330 -17.91 18.63 12.26
N ALA A 331 -17.41 17.42 11.98
CA ALA A 331 -18.18 16.17 12.07
C ALA A 331 -18.37 15.66 13.51
N GLY A 332 -17.89 16.39 14.52
CA GLY A 332 -17.98 16.01 15.94
C GLY A 332 -16.89 15.05 16.40
N ILE A 333 -15.74 14.98 15.71
CA ILE A 333 -14.64 14.08 15.98
C ILE A 333 -13.38 14.89 16.29
N ASP A 334 -12.95 14.90 17.55
CA ASP A 334 -11.77 15.65 17.99
C ASP A 334 -10.49 14.82 17.81
N VAL A 335 -9.60 15.26 16.93
CA VAL A 335 -8.35 14.55 16.61
C VAL A 335 -7.14 15.45 16.80
N PRO A 336 -5.96 14.90 17.15
CA PRO A 336 -4.75 15.71 17.30
C PRO A 336 -4.31 16.31 15.95
N VAL A 337 -3.96 17.59 15.97
CA VAL A 337 -3.35 18.29 14.84
C VAL A 337 -1.85 18.03 14.85
N ASN A 338 -1.28 17.67 13.71
CA ASN A 338 0.15 17.57 13.50
C ASN A 338 0.56 18.51 12.36
N ALA A 339 1.30 19.57 12.70
CA ALA A 339 1.75 20.58 11.74
C ALA A 339 2.76 20.06 10.69
N GLN A 340 3.35 18.90 10.93
CA GLN A 340 4.30 18.24 10.02
C GLN A 340 3.64 17.13 9.19
N ALA A 341 2.33 16.89 9.35
CA ALA A 341 1.61 15.91 8.57
C ALA A 341 1.61 16.29 7.07
N LEU A 342 2.00 15.34 6.23
CA LEU A 342 1.83 15.43 4.79
C LEU A 342 0.35 15.12 4.43
N PRO A 343 -0.15 15.56 3.26
CA PRO A 343 -1.51 15.25 2.83
C PRO A 343 -1.85 13.75 2.80
N ILE A 344 -0.85 12.89 2.61
CA ILE A 344 -1.04 11.44 2.64
C ILE A 344 -1.13 10.89 4.06
N ASP A 345 -0.50 11.52 5.05
CA ASP A 345 -0.61 11.13 6.47
C ASP A 345 -2.06 11.31 6.95
N SER A 346 -2.67 12.44 6.59
CA SER A 346 -4.08 12.73 6.89
C SER A 346 -5.04 11.70 6.30
N ALA A 347 -4.66 10.97 5.24
CA ALA A 347 -5.48 9.92 4.64
C ALA A 347 -5.43 8.58 5.41
N VAL A 348 -4.51 8.42 6.36
CA VAL A 348 -4.29 7.18 7.11
C VAL A 348 -4.93 7.27 8.49
N VAL A 349 -5.78 6.30 8.83
CA VAL A 349 -6.33 6.15 10.18
C VAL A 349 -6.07 4.75 10.71
N ARG A 350 -5.37 4.68 11.84
CA ARG A 350 -5.13 3.46 12.62
C ARG A 350 -6.19 3.28 13.68
N LEU A 351 -6.89 2.15 13.61
CA LEU A 351 -7.79 1.68 14.65
C LEU A 351 -6.97 1.08 15.80
N GLN A 352 -7.17 1.62 17.01
CA GLN A 352 -6.35 1.26 18.18
C GLN A 352 -7.05 0.27 19.12
N LYS A 353 -8.39 0.35 19.24
CA LYS A 353 -9.16 -0.47 20.18
C LYS A 353 -9.43 -1.87 19.63
N VAL A 354 -9.06 -2.91 20.38
CA VAL A 354 -9.38 -4.31 20.08
C VAL A 354 -10.73 -4.67 20.70
N HIS A 355 -11.63 -5.24 19.90
CA HIS A 355 -12.99 -5.65 20.31
C HIS A 355 -13.17 -7.17 20.39
N ARG A 356 -12.37 -7.94 19.65
CA ARG A 356 -12.51 -9.41 19.53
C ARG A 356 -11.98 -10.17 20.74
N PHE A 357 -11.11 -9.55 21.51
CA PHE A 357 -10.50 -10.13 22.70
C PHE A 357 -10.81 -9.20 23.88
N ALA A 358 -11.47 -9.70 24.92
CA ALA A 358 -11.39 -9.05 26.22
C ALA A 358 -9.89 -8.92 26.57
N GLY A 359 -9.47 -7.80 27.16
CA GLY A 359 -8.07 -7.39 27.32
C GLY A 359 -7.11 -8.39 28.00
N ASP A 360 -7.60 -9.55 28.46
CA ASP A 360 -6.87 -10.56 29.24
C ASP A 360 -6.45 -11.82 28.45
N SER A 361 -6.59 -11.86 27.12
CA SER A 361 -6.15 -13.05 26.37
C SER A 361 -4.61 -13.09 26.22
N ALA A 362 -3.98 -14.21 26.59
CA ALA A 362 -2.53 -14.43 26.42
C ALA A 362 -2.03 -14.16 24.98
N ILE A 363 -2.88 -14.42 23.98
CA ILE A 363 -2.60 -14.14 22.56
C ILE A 363 -2.42 -12.64 22.31
N ALA A 364 -3.24 -11.78 22.93
CA ALA A 364 -3.14 -10.33 22.76
C ALA A 364 -1.87 -9.77 23.41
N ALA A 365 -1.50 -10.29 24.58
CA ALA A 365 -0.26 -9.92 25.27
C ALA A 365 0.97 -10.35 24.47
N MET A 366 0.99 -11.58 23.95
CA MET A 366 2.08 -12.08 23.09
C MET A 366 2.20 -11.24 21.81
N ALA A 367 1.09 -10.95 21.15
CA ALA A 367 1.10 -10.14 19.93
C ALA A 367 1.58 -8.70 20.19
N ASN A 368 1.27 -8.11 21.35
CA ASN A 368 1.80 -6.81 21.75
C ASN A 368 3.32 -6.87 21.96
N ALA A 369 3.81 -7.87 22.70
CA ALA A 369 5.23 -8.03 23.00
C ALA A 369 6.08 -8.25 21.74
N VAL A 370 5.58 -9.02 20.77
CA VAL A 370 6.21 -9.16 19.44
C VAL A 370 6.28 -7.81 18.72
N ARG A 371 5.20 -7.02 18.71
CA ARG A 371 5.14 -5.70 18.04
C ARG A 371 6.06 -4.67 18.68
N SER A 372 6.20 -4.69 20.00
CA SER A 372 7.08 -3.75 20.73
C SER A 372 8.52 -4.22 20.81
N HIS A 373 8.87 -5.38 20.24
CA HIS A 373 10.17 -6.02 20.39
C HIS A 373 10.58 -6.21 21.86
N ASP A 374 9.61 -6.50 22.73
CA ASP A 374 9.83 -6.67 24.17
C ASP A 374 10.06 -8.15 24.50
N GLY A 375 11.34 -8.52 24.58
CA GLY A 375 11.77 -9.89 24.89
C GLY A 375 11.40 -10.33 26.30
N GLU A 376 11.45 -9.43 27.29
CA GLU A 376 11.09 -9.76 28.67
C GLU A 376 9.59 -10.02 28.81
N ALA A 377 8.76 -9.23 28.12
CA ALA A 377 7.32 -9.49 28.08
C ALA A 377 6.97 -10.82 27.40
N LEU A 378 7.77 -11.28 26.42
CA LEU A 378 7.60 -12.60 25.80
C LEU A 378 8.02 -13.75 26.71
N GLU A 379 9.07 -13.57 27.52
CA GLU A 379 9.53 -14.59 28.48
C GLU A 379 8.58 -14.76 29.67
N ASN A 380 7.83 -13.72 30.00
CA ASN A 380 6.89 -13.70 31.14
C ASN A 380 5.45 -14.12 30.79
N LEU A 381 5.18 -14.51 29.54
CA LEU A 381 3.88 -15.00 29.04
C LEU A 381 3.85 -16.52 28.90
#